data_AF-A0AAD5GF26-F1
#
_entry.id   AF-A0AAD5GF26-F1
#
_cell.length_a   1.000
_cell.length_b   1.000
_cell.length_c   1.000
_cell.angle_alpha   90.00
_cell.angle_beta   90.00
_cell.angle_gamma   90.00
#
_symmetry.space_group_name_H-M   'P 1'
#
loop_
_entity.id
_entity.type
_entity.pdbx_description
1 polymer ?
#
loop_
_entity_poly.entity_id
_entity_poly.type
_entity_poly.pdbx_seq_one_letter_code
_entity_poly.pdbx_strand_id
1 'polypeptide(L)'
;MAGTWLLPAETTSSGRPVLRPNEIESSLQPSVDLINEDNPHIPPLKSGLLVLTTHRLLWLPTTSQPPPPAAAIPLSSVVQIFPSKKSIKGMFASPRVRFQVSITPDGQLQQKGSNVITVVLVFRGKSDPDSFVGKFWEAWRGRAWEVVGEEGDGSGRVEAGGSSGGETGLALRMPVVGVSGILRKEQEMWESTDKSLQDAFQDLNALMAADHMFLQSKAKEMVTLAEKMRQKLLSGSSSQANTANDEEMGSKEEMQDWLLSVGIVSPVTKESAGALYHQQLSRQLADFVKIPLERAGGIMNLIDIYCLFNRARGTELISPDDLLRACSLWEKFNVPVMLKKFESGVMVIQNKSHSDEEVFHRIRSLVQKPDALKAGVSATDAARTLGIAPAMAKEHLLAAESKGFLCRDVSPDGFRFYINIFQDIDPNDAYLVKEYGIYDTWIRAAIPSR
;
A
#
# COMPACT_ATOMS: atom_id res chain seq x y z
N MET A 1 13.49 40.23 19.09
CA MET A 1 13.99 39.60 17.86
C MET A 1 13.87 38.10 18.05
N ALA A 2 12.83 37.47 17.51
CA ALA A 2 12.59 36.04 17.72
C ALA A 2 13.72 35.26 17.03
N GLY A 3 14.67 34.75 17.80
CA GLY A 3 15.72 33.88 17.30
C GLY A 3 15.10 32.67 16.62
N THR A 4 15.43 32.47 15.35
CA THR A 4 15.01 31.28 14.59
C THR A 4 15.52 30.04 15.32
N TRP A 5 14.61 29.15 15.74
CA TRP A 5 14.95 27.84 16.33
C TRP A 5 15.74 26.94 15.36
N LEU A 6 15.71 27.27 14.08
CA LEU A 6 16.46 26.63 13.00
C LEU A 6 17.87 27.21 12.86
N LEU A 7 18.83 26.37 12.49
CA LEU A 7 20.19 26.82 12.19
C LEU A 7 20.22 27.55 10.84
N PRO A 8 21.04 28.59 10.67
CA PRO A 8 21.20 29.23 9.36
C PRO A 8 21.86 28.27 8.36
N ALA A 9 21.42 28.32 7.12
CA ALA A 9 22.03 27.60 6.00
C ALA A 9 22.78 28.58 5.08
N GLU A 10 24.00 28.23 4.69
CA GLU A 10 24.78 29.01 3.73
C GLU A 10 24.34 28.69 2.31
N THR A 11 24.19 29.74 1.50
CA THR A 11 23.82 29.65 0.09
C THR A 11 24.80 30.42 -0.78
N THR A 12 25.09 29.91 -1.97
CA THR A 12 25.87 30.62 -2.99
C THR A 12 25.12 31.86 -3.51
N SER A 13 25.80 32.71 -4.27
CA SER A 13 25.19 33.85 -4.98
C SER A 13 24.07 33.46 -5.94
N SER A 14 24.03 32.20 -6.38
CA SER A 14 22.96 31.63 -7.22
C SER A 14 21.82 31.00 -6.41
N GLY A 15 21.82 31.12 -5.08
CA GLY A 15 20.79 30.55 -4.20
C GLY A 15 20.85 29.04 -4.01
N ARG A 16 21.98 28.39 -4.35
CA ARG A 16 22.19 26.95 -4.13
C ARG A 16 22.80 26.72 -2.74
N PRO A 17 22.50 25.59 -2.06
CA PRO A 17 23.08 25.30 -0.76
C PRO A 17 24.58 25.02 -0.86
N VAL A 18 25.36 25.55 0.08
CA VAL A 18 26.79 25.20 0.22
C VAL A 18 26.89 23.90 1.02
N LEU A 19 27.34 22.83 0.36
CA LEU A 19 27.51 21.50 0.94
C LEU A 19 28.86 21.40 1.66
N ARG A 20 28.89 20.69 2.79
CA ARG A 20 30.11 20.35 3.54
C ARG A 20 30.91 19.26 2.81
N PRO A 21 32.21 19.08 3.12
CA PRO A 21 32.97 17.93 2.63
C PRO A 21 32.24 16.62 2.94
N ASN A 22 32.13 15.71 1.98
CA ASN A 22 31.39 14.44 2.06
C ASN A 22 29.86 14.55 2.26
N GLU A 23 29.28 15.76 2.20
CA GLU A 23 27.83 15.96 2.19
C GLU A 23 27.28 15.77 0.77
N ILE A 24 26.39 14.79 0.60
CA ILE A 24 25.80 14.44 -0.70
C ILE A 24 24.31 14.77 -0.68
N GLU A 25 23.80 15.36 -1.76
CA GLU A 25 22.37 15.61 -1.96
C GLU A 25 21.64 14.30 -2.29
N SER A 26 20.58 13.98 -1.55
CA SER A 26 19.78 12.75 -1.72
C SER A 26 18.42 13.01 -2.35
N SER A 27 17.78 14.13 -2.04
CA SER A 27 16.47 14.50 -2.59
C SER A 27 16.26 16.01 -2.63
N LEU A 28 15.52 16.46 -3.63
CA LEU A 28 15.09 17.84 -3.80
C LEU A 28 13.57 17.89 -4.02
N GLN A 29 12.87 18.69 -3.22
CA GLN A 29 11.41 18.76 -3.21
C GLN A 29 10.98 20.23 -3.28
N PRO A 30 10.34 20.67 -4.38
CA PRO A 30 9.88 22.04 -4.52
C PRO A 30 8.61 22.30 -3.71
N SER A 31 8.36 23.56 -3.38
CA SER A 31 7.09 24.03 -2.78
C SER A 31 6.71 23.30 -1.49
N VAL A 32 7.65 23.20 -0.54
CA VAL A 32 7.42 22.60 0.78
C VAL A 32 7.29 23.68 1.84
N ASP A 33 6.22 23.60 2.65
CA ASP A 33 6.08 24.40 3.86
C ASP A 33 6.71 23.66 5.06
N LEU A 34 7.42 24.38 5.92
CA LEU A 34 8.00 23.87 7.17
C LEU A 34 7.32 24.54 8.36
N ILE A 35 6.70 23.73 9.21
CA ILE A 35 5.85 24.16 10.33
C ILE A 35 6.39 23.58 11.64
N ASN A 36 6.49 24.41 12.67
CA ASN A 36 6.66 23.96 14.05
C ASN A 36 5.26 23.66 14.63
N GLU A 37 4.95 22.40 14.94
CA GLU A 37 3.62 21.99 15.43
C GLU A 37 3.39 22.41 16.89
N ASP A 38 4.46 22.44 17.69
CA ASP A 38 4.38 22.67 19.14
C ASP A 38 4.40 24.15 19.52
N ASN A 39 4.87 25.03 18.63
CA ASN A 39 4.86 26.49 18.86
C ASN A 39 4.16 27.24 17.71
N PRO A 40 2.83 27.46 17.83
CA PRO A 40 2.03 28.17 16.82
C PRO A 40 2.40 29.65 16.63
N HIS A 41 3.13 30.26 17.57
CA HIS A 41 3.58 31.66 17.46
C HIS A 41 4.74 31.84 16.50
N ILE A 42 5.42 30.76 16.12
CA ILE A 42 6.50 30.79 15.12
C ILE A 42 5.87 30.71 13.73
N PRO A 43 6.06 31.72 12.86
CA PRO A 43 5.46 31.70 11.53
C PRO A 43 6.03 30.54 10.71
N PRO A 44 5.17 29.81 9.96
CA PRO A 44 5.64 28.73 9.09
C PRO A 44 6.45 29.27 7.92
N LEU A 45 7.51 28.56 7.54
CA LEU A 45 8.27 28.85 6.33
C LEU A 45 7.50 28.27 5.14
N LYS A 46 7.08 29.10 4.19
CA LYS A 46 6.15 28.70 3.13
C LYS A 46 6.80 28.62 1.75
N SER A 47 6.40 27.64 0.96
CA SER A 47 6.75 27.49 -0.45
C SER A 47 8.25 27.51 -0.74
N GLY A 48 9.06 26.86 0.11
CA GLY A 48 10.49 26.77 -0.10
C GLY A 48 10.90 25.52 -0.89
N LEU A 49 12.16 25.53 -1.31
CA LEU A 49 12.84 24.36 -1.84
C LEU A 49 13.44 23.57 -0.68
N LEU A 50 12.94 22.36 -0.45
CA LEU A 50 13.48 21.45 0.54
C LEU A 50 14.55 20.57 -0.11
N VAL A 51 15.75 20.57 0.45
CA VAL A 51 16.88 19.73 0.03
C VAL A 51 17.25 18.82 1.18
N LEU A 52 17.22 17.51 0.94
CA LEU A 52 17.72 16.49 1.86
C LEU A 52 19.13 16.11 1.44
N THR A 53 20.07 16.22 2.38
CA THR A 53 21.44 15.72 2.22
C THR A 53 21.68 14.56 3.17
N THR A 54 22.85 13.92 3.05
CA THR A 54 23.32 12.91 4.01
C THR A 54 23.54 13.44 5.43
N HIS A 55 23.56 14.77 5.63
CA HIS A 55 23.88 15.40 6.91
C HIS A 55 22.76 16.27 7.49
N ARG A 56 21.91 16.89 6.66
CA ARG A 56 20.88 17.84 7.11
C ARG A 56 19.74 17.97 6.11
N LEU A 57 18.60 18.43 6.63
CA LEU A 57 17.52 19.01 5.83
C LEU A 57 17.77 20.51 5.69
N LEU A 58 17.73 21.01 4.46
CA LEU A 58 17.88 22.41 4.12
C LEU A 58 16.56 22.92 3.54
N TRP A 59 16.13 24.08 4.01
CA TRP A 59 14.97 24.79 3.47
C TRP A 59 15.44 26.12 2.89
N LEU A 60 15.22 26.32 1.59
CA LEU A 60 15.69 27.48 0.84
C LEU A 60 14.49 28.32 0.36
N PRO A 61 14.49 29.64 0.57
CA PRO A 61 13.41 30.52 0.12
C PRO A 61 13.38 30.63 -1.41
N THR A 62 12.19 30.59 -2.04
CA THR A 62 12.08 30.64 -3.51
C THR A 62 11.38 31.91 -4.03
N THR A 63 10.52 32.59 -3.25
CA THR A 63 9.63 33.63 -3.82
C THR A 63 9.21 34.76 -2.85
N SER A 64 9.80 34.90 -1.67
CA SER A 64 9.46 36.00 -0.74
C SER A 64 10.41 37.19 -0.88
N GLN A 65 9.88 38.42 -0.88
CA GLN A 65 10.66 39.65 -0.77
C GLN A 65 10.29 40.38 0.54
N PRO A 66 11.25 40.63 1.45
CA PRO A 66 12.58 40.02 1.52
C PRO A 66 12.49 38.51 1.83
N PRO A 67 13.40 37.68 1.29
CA PRO A 67 13.35 36.24 1.53
C PRO A 67 13.72 35.94 3.00
N PRO A 68 13.00 35.03 3.69
CA PRO A 68 13.45 34.55 4.99
C PRO A 68 14.82 33.87 4.82
N PRO A 69 15.69 33.91 5.85
CA PRO A 69 17.00 33.26 5.76
C PRO A 69 16.83 31.76 5.48
N ALA A 70 17.74 31.22 4.67
CA ALA A 70 17.83 29.78 4.47
C ALA A 70 18.08 29.08 5.80
N ALA A 71 17.42 27.93 5.99
CA ALA A 71 17.38 27.23 7.26
C ALA A 71 17.87 25.79 7.13
N ALA A 72 18.49 25.28 8.19
CA ALA A 72 19.02 23.93 8.29
C ALA A 72 18.53 23.21 9.54
N ILE A 73 18.19 21.93 9.37
CA ILE A 73 17.93 20.98 10.44
C ILE A 73 18.96 19.84 10.31
N PRO A 74 19.95 19.75 11.20
CA PRO A 74 20.88 18.62 11.21
C PRO A 74 20.14 17.29 11.37
N LEU A 75 20.51 16.27 10.59
CA LEU A 75 19.95 14.93 10.79
C LEU A 75 20.34 14.35 12.16
N SER A 76 21.45 14.81 12.74
CA SER A 76 21.89 14.45 14.09
C SER A 76 20.95 14.95 15.20
N SER A 77 20.12 15.96 14.95
CA SER A 77 19.09 16.41 15.91
C SER A 77 17.74 15.72 15.72
N VAL A 78 17.54 14.96 14.64
CA VAL A 78 16.29 14.21 14.41
C VAL A 78 16.24 13.02 15.36
N VAL A 79 15.19 12.96 16.18
CA VAL A 79 14.96 11.91 17.18
C VAL A 79 14.08 10.79 16.61
N GLN A 80 13.00 11.18 15.93
CA GLN A 80 12.03 10.22 15.41
C GLN A 80 11.40 10.74 14.12
N ILE A 81 11.28 9.90 13.10
CA ILE A 81 10.53 10.17 11.88
C ILE A 81 9.22 9.38 11.97
N PHE A 82 8.07 10.03 11.78
CA PHE A 82 6.78 9.34 11.84
C PHE A 82 6.39 8.79 10.46
N PRO A 83 5.81 7.58 10.39
CA PRO A 83 5.27 7.07 9.14
C PRO A 83 4.11 7.94 8.66
N SER A 84 3.96 8.07 7.33
CA SER A 84 2.85 8.81 6.74
C SER A 84 1.52 8.13 7.08
N LYS A 85 0.64 8.84 7.81
CA LYS A 85 -0.71 8.33 8.13
C LYS A 85 -1.60 8.51 6.90
N LYS A 86 -1.84 7.44 6.14
CA LYS A 86 -2.78 7.42 5.00
C LYS A 86 -4.23 7.40 5.53
N SER A 87 -4.75 8.57 5.90
CA SER A 87 -6.16 8.73 6.29
C SER A 87 -7.03 9.04 5.08
N ILE A 88 -8.24 8.46 5.03
CA ILE A 88 -9.26 8.69 3.98
C ILE A 88 -9.65 10.17 3.90
N LYS A 89 -9.58 10.94 5.01
CA LYS A 89 -9.79 12.40 5.02
C LYS A 89 -8.63 13.19 4.39
N GLY A 90 -7.48 12.55 4.17
CA GLY A 90 -6.27 13.17 3.61
C GLY A 90 -6.19 13.20 2.08
N MET A 91 -7.14 12.59 1.36
CA MET A 91 -7.12 12.57 -0.12
C MET A 91 -7.27 13.97 -0.77
N PHE A 92 -7.79 14.95 -0.02
CA PHE A 92 -7.94 16.34 -0.45
C PHE A 92 -6.99 17.32 0.25
N ALA A 93 -6.15 16.82 1.16
CA ALA A 93 -5.21 17.64 1.92
C ALA A 93 -3.78 17.48 1.35
N SER A 94 -2.99 18.55 1.42
CA SER A 94 -1.56 18.49 1.07
C SER A 94 -0.85 17.43 1.92
N PRO A 95 -0.04 16.53 1.32
CA PRO A 95 0.69 15.51 2.06
C PRO A 95 1.57 16.10 3.16
N ARG A 96 1.63 15.43 4.33
CA ARG A 96 2.36 15.89 5.51
C ARG A 96 3.33 14.83 5.99
N VAL A 97 4.59 15.21 6.18
CA VAL A 97 5.62 14.38 6.83
C VAL A 97 5.93 14.98 8.18
N ARG A 98 5.85 14.18 9.25
CA ARG A 98 6.11 14.62 10.62
C ARG A 98 7.36 13.96 11.16
N PHE A 99 8.16 14.71 11.87
CA PHE A 99 9.33 14.20 12.58
C PHE A 99 9.62 15.05 13.81
N GLN A 100 10.33 14.48 14.76
CA GLN A 100 10.74 15.12 16.00
C GLN A 100 12.22 15.45 15.96
N VAL A 101 12.56 16.61 16.51
CA VAL A 101 13.94 17.08 16.64
C VAL A 101 14.21 17.49 18.08
N SER A 102 15.43 17.23 18.54
CA SER A 102 15.89 17.64 19.85
C SER A 102 16.36 19.10 19.83
N ILE A 103 15.95 19.83 20.85
CA ILE A 103 16.29 21.23 21.08
C ILE A 103 16.87 21.44 22.48
N THR A 104 17.69 22.48 22.62
CA THR A 104 18.19 22.96 23.92
C THR A 104 17.06 23.60 24.75
N PRO A 105 17.26 23.79 26.07
CA PRO A 105 16.34 24.59 26.89
C PRO A 105 16.09 26.00 26.32
N ASP A 106 17.09 26.56 25.63
CA ASP A 106 17.03 27.86 24.98
C ASP A 106 16.33 27.85 23.60
N GLY A 107 15.82 26.69 23.17
CA GLY A 107 15.02 26.54 21.95
C GLY A 107 15.82 26.40 20.64
N GLN A 108 17.12 26.12 20.70
CA GLN A 108 17.98 25.92 19.53
C GLN A 108 18.14 24.43 19.19
N LEU A 109 18.25 24.08 17.90
CA LEU A 109 18.51 22.70 17.48
C LEU A 109 19.89 22.21 17.94
N GLN A 110 19.93 21.08 18.64
CA GLN A 110 21.17 20.44 19.06
C GLN A 110 21.01 18.92 19.11
N GLN A 111 22.06 18.18 18.79
CA GLN A 111 22.14 16.74 19.00
C GLN A 111 22.06 16.42 20.50
N LYS A 112 21.14 15.53 20.91
CA LYS A 112 20.85 15.19 22.33
C LYS A 112 20.38 16.39 23.18
N GLY A 113 19.57 17.28 22.61
CA GLY A 113 18.86 18.32 23.36
C GLY A 113 17.94 17.74 24.45
N SER A 114 17.66 18.52 25.49
CA SER A 114 16.82 18.10 26.63
C SER A 114 15.33 18.05 26.32
N ASN A 115 14.89 18.83 25.32
CA ASN A 115 13.50 18.95 24.92
C ASN A 115 13.33 18.47 23.47
N VAL A 116 12.11 18.09 23.09
CA VAL A 116 11.79 17.61 21.75
C VAL A 116 10.65 18.43 21.19
N ILE A 117 10.75 18.83 19.92
CA ILE A 117 9.69 19.51 19.18
C ILE A 117 9.34 18.75 17.90
N THR A 118 8.10 18.89 17.47
CA THR A 118 7.53 18.25 16.30
C THR A 118 7.52 19.22 15.13
N VAL A 119 8.15 18.78 14.04
CA VAL A 119 8.26 19.52 12.79
C VAL A 119 7.41 18.83 11.73
N VAL A 120 6.66 19.63 10.97
CA VAL A 120 5.80 19.15 9.89
C VAL A 120 6.22 19.76 8.57
N LEU A 121 6.54 18.91 7.60
CA LEU A 121 6.71 19.28 6.20
C LEU A 121 5.38 19.10 5.49
N VAL A 122 4.90 20.15 4.82
CA VAL A 122 3.68 20.11 4.02
C VAL A 122 4.05 20.28 2.56
N PHE A 123 3.85 19.23 1.77
CA PHE A 123 4.22 19.20 0.37
C PHE A 123 3.12 19.82 -0.49
N ARG A 124 3.45 20.85 -1.26
CA ARG A 124 2.50 21.52 -2.19
C ARG A 124 2.85 21.17 -3.64
N GLY A 125 1.83 21.13 -4.49
CA GLY A 125 2.01 20.85 -5.92
C GLY A 125 2.34 19.38 -6.22
N LYS A 126 2.96 19.15 -7.40
CA LYS A 126 3.41 17.81 -7.82
C LYS A 126 4.64 17.42 -7.00
N SER A 127 4.46 16.55 -6.02
CA SER A 127 5.51 16.05 -5.14
C SER A 127 5.32 14.56 -4.88
N ASP A 128 6.41 13.87 -4.53
CA ASP A 128 6.38 12.45 -4.16
C ASP A 128 6.87 12.29 -2.71
N PRO A 129 5.96 12.49 -1.73
CA PRO A 129 6.31 12.45 -0.31
C PRO A 129 6.72 11.05 0.16
N ASP A 130 6.20 9.98 -0.46
CA ASP A 130 6.52 8.60 -0.07
C ASP A 130 7.97 8.26 -0.45
N SER A 131 8.41 8.64 -1.66
CA SER A 131 9.82 8.52 -2.09
C SER A 131 10.76 9.37 -1.22
N PHE A 132 10.35 10.61 -0.89
CA PHE A 132 11.11 11.47 0.02
C PHE A 132 11.30 10.83 1.40
N VAL A 133 10.23 10.29 1.99
CA VAL A 133 10.30 9.65 3.32
C VAL A 133 11.26 8.46 3.31
N GLY A 134 11.25 7.64 2.25
CA GLY A 134 12.20 6.54 2.07
C GLY A 134 13.66 7.02 2.11
N LYS A 135 13.99 8.04 1.31
CA LYS A 135 15.32 8.64 1.27
C LYS A 135 15.71 9.33 2.58
N PHE A 136 14.74 9.94 3.27
CA PHE A 136 14.96 10.58 4.56
C PHE A 136 15.33 9.55 5.63
N TRP A 137 14.65 8.40 5.64
CA TRP A 137 15.02 7.27 6.49
C TRP A 137 16.40 6.70 6.18
N GLU A 138 16.72 6.54 4.90
CA GLU A 138 18.04 6.05 4.46
C GLU A 138 19.16 6.98 4.93
N ALA A 139 19.04 8.29 4.67
CA ALA A 139 20.02 9.29 5.10
C ALA A 139 20.15 9.35 6.63
N TRP A 140 19.03 9.28 7.37
CA TRP A 140 19.05 9.31 8.84
C TRP A 140 19.65 8.03 9.45
N ARG A 141 19.41 6.85 8.87
CA ARG A 141 20.03 5.60 9.32
C ARG A 141 21.50 5.51 8.95
N GLY A 142 21.90 6.11 7.83
CA GLY A 142 23.28 6.09 7.34
C GLY A 142 24.28 6.86 8.20
N ARG A 143 23.81 7.77 9.09
CA ARG A 143 24.63 8.50 10.08
C ARG A 143 25.93 9.08 9.51
N ALA A 144 25.92 9.57 8.27
CA ALA A 144 27.11 10.06 7.58
C ALA A 144 27.84 11.18 8.34
N TRP A 145 27.11 11.94 9.17
CA TRP A 145 27.65 12.99 10.03
C TRP A 145 28.55 12.50 11.19
N GLU A 146 28.60 11.19 11.45
CA GLU A 146 29.47 10.60 12.48
C GLU A 146 30.86 10.24 11.92
N VAL A 147 31.02 10.26 10.59
CA VAL A 147 32.29 9.98 9.89
C VAL A 147 33.11 11.27 9.82
N VAL A 148 33.83 11.59 10.90
CA VAL A 148 34.81 12.68 10.91
C VAL A 148 36.10 12.19 10.22
N GLY A 149 36.49 12.85 9.14
CA GLY A 149 37.70 12.53 8.37
C GLY A 149 38.98 12.99 9.07
N GLU A 150 40.02 12.14 9.00
CA GLU A 150 41.40 12.61 8.97
C GLU A 150 41.62 13.34 7.64
N GLU A 151 41.77 14.67 7.67
CA GLU A 151 42.15 15.47 6.51
C GLU A 151 43.67 15.33 6.27
N GLY A 152 44.05 15.03 5.03
CA GLY A 152 45.43 15.01 4.56
C GLY A 152 45.53 15.60 3.15
N ASP A 153 45.79 16.89 3.13
CA ASP A 153 46.16 17.76 2.00
C ASP A 153 47.37 17.22 1.21
N GLY A 154 47.50 17.58 -0.07
CA GLY A 154 48.75 17.39 -0.80
C GLY A 154 48.64 17.15 -2.30
N SER A 155 48.53 18.23 -3.07
CA SER A 155 48.89 18.25 -4.51
C SER A 155 50.35 17.81 -4.70
N GLY A 156 50.68 17.09 -5.78
CA GLY A 156 52.09 16.88 -6.13
C GLY A 156 52.36 15.87 -7.22
N ARG A 157 52.79 16.38 -8.38
CA ARG A 157 53.28 15.65 -9.54
C ARG A 157 54.78 15.30 -9.34
N VAL A 158 55.26 14.35 -10.16
CA VAL A 158 56.64 14.02 -10.57
C VAL A 158 57.64 13.34 -9.61
N GLU A 159 58.03 12.13 -10.05
CA GLU A 159 59.40 11.60 -10.26
C GLU A 159 60.46 11.54 -9.14
N ALA A 160 60.88 10.31 -8.90
CA ALA A 160 62.25 9.78 -8.89
C ALA A 160 63.37 10.52 -8.12
N GLY A 161 63.89 9.79 -7.13
CA GLY A 161 65.34 9.58 -6.98
C GLY A 161 66.01 10.22 -5.75
N GLY A 162 66.78 9.41 -5.02
CA GLY A 162 67.93 9.91 -4.25
C GLY A 162 67.94 9.56 -2.76
N SER A 163 68.79 8.59 -2.42
CA SER A 163 69.24 8.18 -1.08
C SER A 163 69.90 9.31 -0.27
N SER A 164 69.73 9.34 1.06
CA SER A 164 70.79 9.01 2.05
C SER A 164 70.56 9.62 3.46
N GLY A 165 70.62 8.76 4.49
CA GLY A 165 71.37 8.97 5.74
C GLY A 165 70.80 9.87 6.86
N GLY A 166 70.73 9.31 8.08
CA GLY A 166 70.85 10.10 9.33
C GLY A 166 69.81 9.78 10.41
N GLU A 167 70.27 9.33 11.57
CA GLU A 167 69.51 8.84 12.72
C GLU A 167 68.69 9.91 13.46
N THR A 168 67.53 9.53 14.03
CA THR A 168 67.17 9.62 15.47
C THR A 168 65.64 9.59 15.69
N GLY A 169 65.19 8.77 16.65
CA GLY A 169 63.97 9.04 17.44
C GLY A 169 62.63 8.49 16.92
N LEU A 170 61.94 7.80 17.84
CA LEU A 170 60.50 7.47 17.89
C LEU A 170 60.04 6.28 17.03
N ALA A 171 59.52 5.27 17.73
CA ALA A 171 58.88 4.09 17.14
C ALA A 171 57.57 4.48 16.42
N LEU A 172 57.70 4.86 15.15
CA LEU A 172 56.61 4.85 14.19
C LEU A 172 56.37 3.39 13.77
N ARG A 173 55.22 2.82 14.13
CA ARG A 173 54.71 1.62 13.45
C ARG A 173 54.46 2.00 11.99
N MET A 174 55.35 1.59 11.09
CA MET A 174 55.08 1.65 9.66
C MET A 174 53.87 0.76 9.33
N PRO A 175 52.91 1.21 8.51
CA PRO A 175 51.92 0.29 7.96
C PRO A 175 52.64 -0.65 7.00
N VAL A 176 52.46 -1.96 7.20
CA VAL A 176 52.99 -2.99 6.30
C VAL A 176 52.21 -2.90 4.98
N VAL A 177 52.78 -2.22 3.99
CA VAL A 177 52.21 -2.16 2.63
C VAL A 177 52.85 -3.26 1.79
N GLY A 178 52.08 -4.31 1.54
CA GLY A 178 52.44 -5.46 0.71
C GLY A 178 51.24 -6.40 0.56
N VAL A 179 51.34 -7.43 -0.28
CA VAL A 179 50.26 -8.42 -0.52
C VAL A 179 49.74 -9.05 0.78
N SER A 180 50.60 -9.19 1.81
CA SER A 180 50.21 -9.62 3.16
C SER A 180 49.30 -8.62 3.90
N GLY A 181 49.39 -7.32 3.61
CA GLY A 181 48.52 -6.29 4.17
C GLY A 181 47.13 -6.28 3.52
N ILE A 182 47.03 -6.59 2.23
CA ILE A 182 45.75 -6.78 1.53
C ILE A 182 45.07 -8.05 2.03
N LEU A 183 45.80 -9.17 2.14
CA LEU A 183 45.28 -10.42 2.71
C LEU A 183 44.81 -10.25 4.16
N ARG A 184 45.54 -9.46 4.97
CA ARG A 184 45.14 -9.15 6.33
C ARG A 184 43.90 -8.25 6.38
N LYS A 185 43.81 -7.24 5.52
CA LYS A 185 42.63 -6.39 5.40
C LYS A 185 41.42 -7.17 4.89
N GLU A 186 41.61 -8.10 3.97
CA GLU A 186 40.56 -8.98 3.48
C GLU A 186 40.09 -9.90 4.61
N GLN A 187 41.00 -10.55 5.33
CA GLN A 187 40.68 -11.37 6.51
C GLN A 187 39.97 -10.57 7.60
N GLU A 188 40.41 -9.35 7.91
CA GLU A 188 39.75 -8.45 8.86
C GLU A 188 38.36 -7.99 8.37
N MET A 189 38.18 -7.83 7.05
CA MET A 189 36.85 -7.59 6.45
C MET A 189 35.96 -8.83 6.54
N TRP A 190 36.49 -10.04 6.32
CA TRP A 190 35.74 -11.28 6.50
C TRP A 190 35.34 -11.48 7.95
N GLU A 191 36.24 -11.25 8.91
CA GLU A 191 35.97 -11.38 10.34
C GLU A 191 34.99 -10.31 10.86
N SER A 192 35.08 -9.06 10.38
CA SER A 192 34.10 -8.02 10.72
C SER A 192 32.75 -8.24 10.05
N THR A 193 32.72 -8.77 8.83
CA THR A 193 31.48 -9.13 8.14
C THR A 193 30.81 -10.32 8.84
N ASP A 194 31.55 -11.36 9.20
CA ASP A 194 31.05 -12.54 9.92
C ASP A 194 30.51 -12.16 11.30
N LYS A 195 31.24 -11.31 12.03
CA LYS A 195 30.77 -10.76 13.29
C LYS A 195 29.51 -9.92 13.13
N SER A 196 29.42 -9.08 12.10
CA SER A 196 28.22 -8.31 11.79
C SER A 196 27.04 -9.22 11.42
N LEU A 197 27.31 -10.35 10.75
CA LEU A 197 26.30 -11.32 10.35
C LEU A 197 25.79 -12.10 11.58
N GLN A 198 26.69 -12.44 12.50
CA GLN A 198 26.36 -13.13 13.74
C GLN A 198 25.64 -12.23 14.76
N ASP A 199 26.02 -10.94 14.83
CA ASP A 199 25.29 -9.92 15.59
C ASP A 199 23.89 -9.68 14.99
N ALA A 200 23.75 -9.65 13.66
CA ALA A 200 22.44 -9.57 13.00
C ALA A 200 21.57 -10.81 13.25
N PHE A 201 22.15 -12.01 13.32
CA PHE A 201 21.44 -13.23 13.70
C PHE A 201 21.06 -13.26 15.18
N GLN A 202 21.91 -12.74 16.07
CA GLN A 202 21.55 -12.55 17.47
C GLN A 202 20.47 -11.50 17.65
N ASP A 203 20.48 -10.42 16.88
CA ASP A 203 19.45 -9.38 16.92
C ASP A 203 18.13 -9.89 16.32
N LEU A 204 18.16 -10.68 15.25
CA LEU A 204 16.98 -11.41 14.76
C LEU A 204 16.44 -12.40 15.80
N ASN A 205 17.32 -13.15 16.47
CA ASN A 205 16.89 -14.06 17.54
C ASN A 205 16.39 -13.30 18.77
N ALA A 206 16.95 -12.13 19.08
CA ALA A 206 16.49 -11.25 20.15
C ALA A 206 15.17 -10.56 19.79
N LEU A 207 14.93 -10.25 18.51
CA LEU A 207 13.69 -9.69 18.00
C LEU A 207 12.61 -10.77 17.91
N MET A 208 12.95 -12.00 17.50
CA MET A 208 12.07 -13.17 17.58
C MET A 208 11.77 -13.55 19.04
N ALA A 209 12.75 -13.45 19.93
CA ALA A 209 12.56 -13.68 21.36
C ALA A 209 11.81 -12.52 22.04
N ALA A 210 12.00 -11.28 21.60
CA ALA A 210 11.26 -10.11 22.09
C ALA A 210 9.82 -10.12 21.57
N ASP A 211 9.56 -10.52 20.33
CA ASP A 211 8.21 -10.79 19.81
C ASP A 211 7.57 -11.97 20.55
N HIS A 212 8.32 -13.05 20.80
CA HIS A 212 7.83 -14.18 21.60
C HIS A 212 7.60 -13.79 23.07
N MET A 213 8.41 -12.89 23.65
CA MET A 213 8.27 -12.39 25.03
C MET A 213 7.16 -11.34 25.14
N PHE A 214 6.91 -10.54 24.09
CA PHE A 214 5.80 -9.60 23.98
C PHE A 214 4.47 -10.34 23.73
N LEU A 215 4.49 -11.41 22.93
CA LEU A 215 3.37 -12.32 22.77
C LEU A 215 3.11 -13.11 24.05
N GLN A 216 4.15 -13.57 24.74
CA GLN A 216 4.02 -14.25 26.04
C GLN A 216 3.57 -13.29 27.14
N SER A 217 3.99 -12.02 27.16
CA SER A 217 3.52 -11.05 28.16
C SER A 217 2.04 -10.73 27.95
N LYS A 218 1.61 -10.52 26.70
CA LYS A 218 0.19 -10.35 26.36
C LYS A 218 -0.64 -11.61 26.60
N ALA A 219 -0.10 -12.78 26.30
CA ALA A 219 -0.75 -14.06 26.59
C ALA A 219 -0.82 -14.33 28.09
N LYS A 220 0.22 -13.97 28.88
CA LYS A 220 0.25 -14.11 30.34
C LYS A 220 -0.68 -13.11 31.02
N GLU A 221 -0.81 -11.89 30.51
CA GLU A 221 -1.82 -10.93 30.94
C GLU A 221 -3.24 -11.41 30.61
N MET A 222 -3.47 -12.00 29.43
CA MET A 222 -4.75 -12.63 29.09
C MET A 222 -5.06 -13.87 29.94
N VAL A 223 -4.07 -14.73 30.20
CA VAL A 223 -4.22 -15.96 31.00
C VAL A 223 -4.45 -15.63 32.48
N THR A 224 -3.74 -14.64 33.03
CA THR A 224 -3.99 -14.16 34.40
C THR A 224 -5.33 -13.45 34.55
N LEU A 225 -5.81 -12.76 33.52
CA LEU A 225 -7.17 -12.22 33.48
C LEU A 225 -8.23 -13.35 33.41
N ALA A 226 -7.98 -14.37 32.59
CA ALA A 226 -8.82 -15.56 32.47
C ALA A 226 -8.86 -16.39 33.76
N GLU A 227 -7.74 -16.52 34.48
CA GLU A 227 -7.68 -17.21 35.77
C GLU A 227 -8.33 -16.43 36.90
N LYS A 228 -8.25 -15.08 36.89
CA LYS A 228 -9.04 -14.22 37.79
C LYS A 228 -10.54 -14.31 37.50
N MET A 229 -10.93 -14.42 36.23
CA MET A 229 -12.33 -14.63 35.84
C MET A 229 -12.80 -16.04 36.22
N ARG A 230 -11.97 -17.08 36.01
CA ARG A 230 -12.24 -18.46 36.42
C ARG A 230 -12.36 -18.59 37.94
N GLN A 231 -11.50 -17.93 38.72
CA GLN A 231 -11.61 -17.89 40.18
C GLN A 231 -12.89 -17.18 40.63
N LYS A 232 -13.29 -16.08 39.96
CA LYS A 232 -14.57 -15.40 40.24
C LYS A 232 -15.80 -16.25 39.87
N LEU A 233 -15.74 -17.02 38.79
CA LEU A 233 -16.79 -17.95 38.38
C LEU A 233 -16.88 -19.15 39.33
N LEU A 234 -15.75 -19.69 39.79
CA LEU A 234 -15.71 -20.77 40.77
C LEU A 234 -16.13 -20.32 42.18
N SER A 235 -15.84 -19.06 42.57
CA SER A 235 -16.31 -18.48 43.84
C SER A 235 -17.77 -18.02 43.82
N GLY A 236 -18.44 -18.03 42.65
CA GLY A 236 -19.83 -17.64 42.48
C GLY A 236 -20.84 -18.78 42.65
N SER A 237 -20.39 -20.01 42.89
CA SER A 237 -21.27 -21.18 42.99
C SER A 237 -21.34 -21.72 44.42
N SER A 238 -22.02 -20.97 45.30
CA SER A 238 -22.50 -21.50 46.57
C SER A 238 -23.98 -21.20 46.75
N SER A 239 -24.82 -21.60 45.79
CA SER A 239 -26.23 -21.91 46.02
C SER A 239 -26.78 -22.82 44.90
N GLN A 240 -27.10 -24.06 45.29
CA GLN A 240 -28.20 -24.87 44.74
C GLN A 240 -27.98 -25.74 43.47
N ALA A 241 -27.49 -26.96 43.74
CA ALA A 241 -28.07 -28.29 43.43
C ALA A 241 -28.64 -28.67 42.03
N ASN A 242 -28.14 -29.82 41.56
CA ASN A 242 -28.73 -30.83 40.62
C ASN A 242 -28.96 -30.41 39.15
N THR A 243 -28.21 -30.91 38.17
CA THR A 243 -28.15 -32.32 37.71
C THR A 243 -26.99 -32.48 36.71
N ALA A 244 -26.49 -33.71 36.59
CA ALA A 244 -25.42 -34.11 35.68
C ALA A 244 -25.85 -34.07 34.21
N ASN A 245 -25.08 -33.37 33.36
CA ASN A 245 -24.27 -34.00 32.30
C ASN A 245 -23.46 -32.94 31.55
N ASP A 246 -22.25 -33.35 31.23
CA ASP A 246 -21.22 -32.77 30.38
C ASP A 246 -21.77 -32.05 29.15
N GLU A 247 -21.36 -30.80 28.89
CA GLU A 247 -21.20 -30.16 27.58
C GLU A 247 -20.57 -28.77 27.82
N GLU A 248 -19.30 -28.80 28.21
CA GLU A 248 -18.35 -27.70 28.39
C GLU A 248 -17.99 -27.01 27.05
N MET A 249 -18.99 -26.67 26.22
CA MET A 249 -18.82 -26.10 24.86
C MET A 249 -19.43 -24.69 24.70
N GLY A 250 -20.36 -24.28 25.58
CA GLY A 250 -21.10 -23.01 25.42
C GLY A 250 -20.37 -21.73 25.85
N SER A 251 -19.34 -21.82 26.71
CA SER A 251 -18.80 -20.62 27.37
C SER A 251 -17.87 -19.76 26.51
N LYS A 252 -17.21 -20.35 25.51
CA LYS A 252 -16.30 -19.63 24.60
C LYS A 252 -17.03 -19.00 23.42
N GLU A 253 -18.07 -19.66 22.91
CA GLU A 253 -18.91 -19.17 21.82
C GLU A 253 -19.77 -17.98 22.28
N GLU A 254 -20.38 -18.06 23.46
CA GLU A 254 -21.17 -16.97 24.04
C GLU A 254 -20.31 -15.74 24.39
N MET A 255 -19.08 -15.97 24.88
CA MET A 255 -18.14 -14.89 25.17
C MET A 255 -17.66 -14.18 23.89
N GLN A 256 -17.49 -14.93 22.80
CA GLN A 256 -17.10 -14.39 21.49
C GLN A 256 -18.27 -13.65 20.82
N ASP A 257 -19.52 -14.12 20.99
CA ASP A 257 -20.74 -13.48 20.51
C ASP A 257 -21.01 -12.16 21.27
N TRP A 258 -20.72 -12.12 22.56
CA TRP A 258 -20.73 -10.88 23.35
C TRP A 258 -19.70 -9.85 22.89
N LEU A 259 -18.48 -10.27 22.55
CA LEU A 259 -17.43 -9.38 21.98
C LEU A 259 -17.81 -8.84 20.60
N LEU A 260 -18.52 -9.62 19.79
CA LEU A 260 -19.05 -9.21 18.48
C LEU A 260 -20.24 -8.26 18.63
N SER A 261 -21.11 -8.46 19.63
CA SER A 261 -22.22 -7.58 19.95
C SER A 261 -21.78 -6.20 20.48
N VAL A 262 -20.52 -6.04 20.90
CA VAL A 262 -19.93 -4.78 21.39
C VAL A 262 -19.30 -3.93 20.26
N GLY A 263 -19.23 -4.43 19.02
CA GLY A 263 -18.93 -3.60 17.85
C GLY A 263 -17.46 -3.21 17.64
N ILE A 264 -16.52 -3.93 18.26
CA ILE A 264 -15.08 -3.76 18.00
C ILE A 264 -14.74 -4.59 16.76
N VAL A 265 -14.83 -3.97 15.59
CA VAL A 265 -14.48 -4.60 14.31
C VAL A 265 -12.95 -4.66 14.19
N SER A 266 -12.33 -5.69 14.76
CA SER A 266 -10.96 -6.06 14.41
C SER A 266 -10.97 -6.86 13.10
N PRO A 267 -10.09 -6.59 12.13
CA PRO A 267 -9.94 -7.43 10.96
C PRO A 267 -9.52 -8.85 11.39
N VAL A 268 -10.08 -9.85 10.71
CA VAL A 268 -9.81 -11.27 11.00
C VAL A 268 -8.40 -11.62 10.49
N THR A 269 -7.56 -12.15 11.37
CA THR A 269 -6.19 -12.61 11.04
C THR A 269 -6.09 -14.12 11.25
N LYS A 270 -5.11 -14.77 10.59
CA LYS A 270 -4.90 -16.21 10.73
C LYS A 270 -4.51 -16.58 12.17
N GLU A 271 -3.77 -15.69 12.82
CA GLU A 271 -3.29 -15.85 14.19
C GLU A 271 -4.41 -15.68 15.23
N SER A 272 -5.44 -14.87 14.95
CA SER A 272 -6.55 -14.61 15.87
C SER A 272 -7.73 -15.58 15.73
N ALA A 273 -8.00 -16.11 14.52
CA ALA A 273 -9.20 -16.89 14.24
C ALA A 273 -8.97 -18.40 14.02
N GLY A 274 -7.73 -18.85 13.80
CA GLY A 274 -7.39 -20.28 13.67
C GLY A 274 -8.26 -21.02 12.64
N ALA A 275 -8.94 -22.09 13.06
CA ALA A 275 -9.78 -22.92 12.17
C ALA A 275 -11.01 -22.19 11.60
N LEU A 276 -11.47 -21.10 12.23
CA LEU A 276 -12.63 -20.31 11.79
C LEU A 276 -12.26 -19.12 10.89
N TYR A 277 -10.95 -18.95 10.61
CA TYR A 277 -10.44 -17.84 9.81
C TYR A 277 -11.21 -17.62 8.50
N HIS A 278 -11.40 -18.68 7.71
CA HIS A 278 -12.10 -18.58 6.43
C HIS A 278 -13.59 -18.28 6.58
N GLN A 279 -14.23 -18.75 7.65
CA GLN A 279 -15.65 -18.49 7.90
C GLN A 279 -15.88 -17.03 8.29
N GLN A 280 -15.03 -16.49 9.17
CA GLN A 280 -15.13 -15.09 9.58
C GLN A 280 -14.72 -14.14 8.44
N LEU A 281 -13.66 -14.49 7.68
CA LEU A 281 -13.26 -13.76 6.48
C LEU A 281 -14.37 -13.75 5.43
N SER A 282 -15.09 -14.88 5.25
CA SER A 282 -16.23 -14.99 4.34
C SER A 282 -17.34 -13.99 4.69
N ARG A 283 -17.70 -13.86 5.98
CA ARG A 283 -18.71 -12.89 6.43
C ARG A 283 -18.26 -11.45 6.23
N GLN A 284 -17.03 -11.12 6.64
CA GLN A 284 -16.46 -9.79 6.45
C GLN A 284 -16.40 -9.39 4.98
N LEU A 285 -16.02 -10.33 4.11
CA LEU A 285 -15.97 -10.10 2.67
C LEU A 285 -17.38 -9.90 2.09
N ALA A 286 -18.38 -10.66 2.54
CA ALA A 286 -19.76 -10.50 2.11
C ALA A 286 -20.31 -9.10 2.44
N ASP A 287 -19.98 -8.55 3.62
CA ASP A 287 -20.37 -7.20 4.00
C ASP A 287 -19.61 -6.13 3.23
N PHE A 288 -18.30 -6.32 3.04
CA PHE A 288 -17.47 -5.39 2.28
C PHE A 288 -17.93 -5.25 0.82
N VAL A 289 -18.24 -6.36 0.16
CA VAL A 289 -18.52 -6.39 -1.28
C VAL A 289 -19.85 -5.73 -1.65
N LYS A 290 -20.79 -5.56 -0.72
CA LYS A 290 -22.09 -4.89 -0.98
C LYS A 290 -21.94 -3.55 -1.71
N ILE A 291 -21.14 -2.64 -1.15
CA ILE A 291 -21.00 -1.28 -1.68
C ILE A 291 -20.24 -1.25 -3.03
N PRO A 292 -19.07 -1.90 -3.19
CA PRO A 292 -18.41 -2.00 -4.49
C PRO A 292 -19.29 -2.62 -5.58
N LEU A 293 -20.08 -3.63 -5.22
CA LEU A 293 -20.91 -4.37 -6.16
C LEU A 293 -22.11 -3.55 -6.64
N GLU A 294 -22.78 -2.82 -5.75
CA GLU A 294 -23.84 -1.87 -6.10
C GLU A 294 -23.33 -0.78 -7.05
N ARG A 295 -22.11 -0.26 -6.82
CA ARG A 295 -21.48 0.75 -7.68
C ARG A 295 -21.09 0.21 -9.06
N ALA A 296 -20.85 -1.10 -9.17
CA ALA A 296 -20.41 -1.75 -10.40
C ALA A 296 -21.57 -2.39 -11.20
N GLY A 297 -22.82 -2.13 -10.82
CA GLY A 297 -23.98 -2.67 -11.53
C GLY A 297 -24.32 -4.12 -11.18
N GLY A 298 -23.90 -4.60 -10.00
CA GLY A 298 -24.32 -5.90 -9.45
C GLY A 298 -23.38 -7.06 -9.75
N ILE A 299 -22.29 -6.84 -10.50
CA ILE A 299 -21.28 -7.85 -10.85
C ILE A 299 -19.87 -7.24 -10.89
N MET A 300 -18.87 -7.95 -10.35
CA MET A 300 -17.48 -7.49 -10.35
C MET A 300 -16.51 -8.67 -10.42
N ASN A 301 -15.36 -8.44 -11.06
CA ASN A 301 -14.31 -9.44 -11.18
C ASN A 301 -13.71 -9.78 -9.80
N LEU A 302 -13.41 -11.06 -9.55
CA LEU A 302 -12.83 -11.51 -8.29
C LEU A 302 -11.48 -10.83 -8.01
N ILE A 303 -10.70 -10.59 -9.07
CA ILE A 303 -9.39 -9.92 -9.00
C ILE A 303 -9.55 -8.46 -8.52
N ASP A 304 -10.55 -7.76 -9.04
CA ASP A 304 -10.81 -6.36 -8.66
C ASP A 304 -11.24 -6.28 -7.19
N ILE A 305 -12.05 -7.24 -6.73
CA ILE A 305 -12.45 -7.34 -5.33
C ILE A 305 -11.26 -7.64 -4.44
N TYR A 306 -10.38 -8.57 -4.83
CA TYR A 306 -9.14 -8.85 -4.11
C TYR A 306 -8.31 -7.57 -3.92
N CYS A 307 -8.07 -6.82 -4.99
CA CYS A 307 -7.34 -5.57 -4.96
C CYS A 307 -8.03 -4.52 -4.06
N LEU A 308 -9.35 -4.37 -4.17
CA LEU A 308 -10.12 -3.42 -3.37
C LEU A 308 -10.11 -3.77 -1.89
N PHE A 309 -10.28 -5.05 -1.55
CA PHE A 309 -10.33 -5.53 -0.18
C PHE A 309 -8.98 -5.37 0.52
N ASN A 310 -7.89 -5.78 -0.14
CA ASN A 310 -6.54 -5.60 0.39
C ASN A 310 -6.15 -4.13 0.52
N ARG A 311 -6.57 -3.29 -0.44
CA ARG A 311 -6.36 -1.84 -0.35
C ARG A 311 -7.14 -1.19 0.80
N ALA A 312 -8.33 -1.72 1.13
CA ALA A 312 -9.14 -1.24 2.24
C ALA A 312 -8.60 -1.71 3.61
N ARG A 313 -8.00 -2.91 3.70
CA ARG A 313 -7.36 -3.42 4.92
C ARG A 313 -6.09 -2.66 5.30
N GLY A 314 -5.26 -2.30 4.32
CA GLY A 314 -4.03 -1.51 4.51
C GLY A 314 -2.86 -2.30 5.11
N THR A 315 -3.06 -2.90 6.28
CA THR A 315 -2.14 -3.87 6.91
C THR A 315 -2.82 -5.24 7.01
N GLU A 316 -2.04 -6.32 7.11
CA GLU A 316 -2.55 -7.71 7.17
C GLU A 316 -3.30 -8.13 5.90
N LEU A 317 -2.55 -8.16 4.79
CA LEU A 317 -3.05 -8.58 3.49
C LEU A 317 -3.51 -10.04 3.51
N ILE A 318 -4.56 -10.33 2.75
CA ILE A 318 -4.99 -11.71 2.51
C ILE A 318 -4.38 -12.22 1.21
N SER A 319 -4.12 -13.52 1.15
CA SER A 319 -3.68 -14.17 -0.09
C SER A 319 -4.86 -14.40 -1.05
N PRO A 320 -4.60 -14.54 -2.36
CA PRO A 320 -5.64 -14.86 -3.34
C PRO A 320 -6.39 -16.17 -3.02
N ASP A 321 -5.67 -17.18 -2.52
CA ASP A 321 -6.25 -18.47 -2.14
C ASP A 321 -7.18 -18.34 -0.93
N ASP A 322 -6.82 -17.51 0.05
CA ASP A 322 -7.65 -17.26 1.23
C ASP A 322 -8.96 -16.56 0.86
N LEU A 323 -8.89 -15.59 -0.06
CA LEU A 323 -10.07 -14.90 -0.61
C LEU A 323 -10.98 -15.90 -1.33
N LEU A 324 -10.42 -16.74 -2.21
CA LEU A 324 -11.19 -17.71 -2.97
C LEU A 324 -11.87 -18.75 -2.05
N ARG A 325 -11.15 -19.26 -1.04
CA ARG A 325 -11.72 -20.14 0.00
C ARG A 325 -12.81 -19.46 0.82
N ALA A 326 -12.68 -18.16 1.11
CA ALA A 326 -13.72 -17.42 1.82
C ALA A 326 -14.97 -17.21 0.96
N CYS A 327 -14.80 -16.94 -0.34
CA CYS A 327 -15.91 -16.79 -1.29
C CYS A 327 -16.67 -18.10 -1.53
N SER A 328 -15.98 -19.24 -1.60
CA SER A 328 -16.64 -20.54 -1.82
C SER A 328 -17.53 -20.96 -0.66
N LEU A 329 -17.30 -20.42 0.54
CA LEU A 329 -18.16 -20.65 1.71
C LEU A 329 -19.52 -19.92 1.61
N TRP A 330 -19.69 -18.95 0.71
CA TRP A 330 -20.97 -18.25 0.51
C TRP A 330 -22.10 -19.12 -0.03
N GLU A 331 -21.81 -20.30 -0.57
CA GLU A 331 -22.86 -21.26 -0.91
C GLU A 331 -23.51 -21.86 0.34
N LYS A 332 -22.74 -21.95 1.44
CA LYS A 332 -23.18 -22.53 2.72
C LYS A 332 -23.82 -21.49 3.64
N PHE A 333 -23.39 -20.23 3.53
CA PHE A 333 -23.96 -19.11 4.28
C PHE A 333 -25.05 -18.45 3.44
N ASN A 334 -26.23 -18.18 4.00
CA ASN A 334 -27.31 -17.51 3.25
C ASN A 334 -27.04 -15.99 3.09
N VAL A 335 -25.98 -15.65 2.37
CA VAL A 335 -25.58 -14.27 2.05
C VAL A 335 -26.15 -13.83 0.70
N PRO A 336 -26.37 -12.52 0.46
CA PRO A 336 -26.96 -12.02 -0.78
C PRO A 336 -25.99 -12.01 -1.98
N VAL A 337 -24.75 -12.45 -1.80
CA VAL A 337 -23.72 -12.50 -2.85
C VAL A 337 -23.36 -13.95 -3.18
N MET A 338 -22.82 -14.17 -4.37
CA MET A 338 -22.34 -15.48 -4.80
C MET A 338 -21.10 -15.37 -5.67
N LEU A 339 -20.23 -16.39 -5.59
CA LEU A 339 -19.12 -16.59 -6.52
C LEU A 339 -19.65 -17.31 -7.77
N LYS A 340 -19.35 -16.78 -8.94
CA LYS A 340 -19.71 -17.38 -10.23
C LYS A 340 -18.46 -17.53 -11.09
N LYS A 341 -18.41 -18.60 -11.88
CA LYS A 341 -17.36 -18.84 -12.87
C LYS A 341 -17.97 -18.88 -14.26
N PHE A 342 -17.43 -18.09 -15.19
CA PHE A 342 -17.79 -18.13 -16.60
C PHE A 342 -17.07 -19.28 -17.32
N GLU A 343 -17.56 -19.66 -18.51
CA GLU A 343 -16.94 -20.70 -19.36
C GLU A 343 -15.49 -20.35 -19.75
N SER A 344 -15.17 -19.06 -19.87
CA SER A 344 -13.82 -18.55 -20.08
C SER A 344 -12.86 -18.84 -18.91
N GLY A 345 -13.38 -19.26 -17.77
CA GLY A 345 -12.64 -19.44 -16.52
C GLY A 345 -12.59 -18.18 -15.65
N VAL A 346 -13.08 -17.04 -16.13
CA VAL A 346 -13.16 -15.80 -15.35
C VAL A 346 -14.10 -16.01 -14.17
N MET A 347 -13.60 -15.67 -12.98
CA MET A 347 -14.38 -15.75 -11.73
C MET A 347 -14.84 -14.36 -11.31
N VAL A 348 -16.11 -14.27 -10.95
CA VAL A 348 -16.77 -13.02 -10.60
C VAL A 348 -17.60 -13.19 -9.35
N ILE A 349 -17.84 -12.09 -8.67
CA ILE A 349 -18.80 -12.02 -7.58
C ILE A 349 -19.99 -11.24 -8.10
N GLN A 350 -21.19 -11.78 -7.89
CA GLN A 350 -22.45 -11.17 -8.30
C GLN A 350 -23.47 -11.22 -7.17
N ASN A 351 -24.46 -10.33 -7.22
CA ASN A 351 -25.60 -10.40 -6.32
C ASN A 351 -26.49 -11.57 -6.73
N LYS A 352 -27.10 -12.27 -5.77
CA LYS A 352 -28.09 -13.33 -6.07
C LYS A 352 -29.32 -12.78 -6.80
N SER A 353 -29.62 -11.49 -6.66
CA SER A 353 -30.68 -10.83 -7.43
C SER A 353 -30.30 -10.56 -8.88
N HIS A 354 -29.00 -10.61 -9.24
CA HIS A 354 -28.53 -10.36 -10.58
C HIS A 354 -28.67 -11.62 -11.44
N SER A 355 -29.80 -11.73 -12.15
CA SER A 355 -30.14 -12.86 -13.02
C SER A 355 -29.52 -12.72 -14.41
N ASP A 356 -29.00 -13.83 -14.93
CA ASP A 356 -28.48 -13.89 -16.30
C ASP A 356 -29.61 -13.69 -17.33
N GLU A 357 -30.83 -14.15 -17.03
CA GLU A 357 -32.00 -14.00 -17.89
C GLU A 357 -32.36 -12.52 -18.12
N GLU A 358 -32.33 -11.70 -17.07
CA GLU A 358 -32.57 -10.26 -17.18
C GLU A 358 -31.50 -9.58 -18.04
N VAL A 359 -30.24 -9.95 -17.84
CA VAL A 359 -29.12 -9.45 -18.64
C VAL A 359 -29.30 -9.84 -20.11
N PHE A 360 -29.65 -11.09 -20.40
CA PHE A 360 -29.91 -11.55 -21.76
C PHE A 360 -31.10 -10.83 -22.40
N HIS A 361 -32.16 -10.54 -21.65
CA HIS A 361 -33.26 -9.73 -22.16
C HIS A 361 -32.81 -8.32 -22.56
N ARG A 362 -32.00 -7.65 -21.73
CA ARG A 362 -31.45 -6.33 -22.05
C ARG A 362 -30.52 -6.36 -23.26
N ILE A 363 -29.70 -7.40 -23.39
CA ILE A 363 -28.84 -7.62 -24.57
C ILE A 363 -29.68 -7.83 -25.83
N ARG A 364 -30.75 -8.64 -25.78
CA ARG A 364 -31.65 -8.82 -26.94
C ARG A 364 -32.27 -7.49 -27.38
N SER A 365 -32.80 -6.71 -26.44
CA SER A 365 -33.36 -5.40 -26.74
C SER A 365 -32.34 -4.42 -27.31
N LEU A 366 -31.05 -4.55 -26.96
CA LEU A 366 -29.97 -3.75 -27.52
C LEU A 366 -29.67 -4.13 -28.98
N VAL A 367 -29.57 -5.42 -29.26
CA VAL A 367 -29.16 -5.94 -30.58
C VAL A 367 -30.29 -5.80 -31.62
N GLN A 368 -31.55 -5.75 -31.17
CA GLN A 368 -32.71 -5.49 -32.05
C GLN A 368 -32.85 -4.03 -32.52
N LYS A 369 -32.05 -3.10 -31.99
CA LYS A 369 -32.09 -1.70 -32.45
C LYS A 369 -31.58 -1.59 -33.89
N PRO A 370 -32.15 -0.71 -34.74
CA PRO A 370 -31.78 -0.60 -36.15
C PRO A 370 -30.29 -0.31 -36.37
N ASP A 371 -29.68 0.49 -35.49
CA ASP A 371 -28.25 0.80 -35.54
C ASP A 371 -27.39 -0.44 -35.23
N ALA A 372 -27.81 -1.24 -34.25
CA ALA A 372 -27.11 -2.45 -33.82
C ALA A 372 -27.28 -3.60 -34.82
N LEU A 373 -28.41 -3.67 -35.54
CA LEU A 373 -28.61 -4.64 -36.62
C LEU A 373 -27.63 -4.43 -37.79
N LYS A 374 -27.27 -3.17 -38.08
CA LYS A 374 -26.31 -2.82 -39.14
C LYS A 374 -24.87 -2.94 -38.69
N ALA A 375 -24.54 -2.32 -37.56
CA ALA A 375 -23.15 -2.14 -37.14
C ALA A 375 -22.70 -3.17 -36.10
N GLY A 376 -23.59 -4.00 -35.58
CA GLY A 376 -23.29 -4.93 -34.50
C GLY A 376 -23.04 -4.23 -33.16
N VAL A 377 -23.00 -5.02 -32.09
CA VAL A 377 -22.80 -4.56 -30.72
C VAL A 377 -21.37 -4.90 -30.28
N SER A 378 -20.64 -3.90 -29.80
CA SER A 378 -19.36 -4.13 -29.13
C SER A 378 -19.53 -4.38 -27.63
N ALA A 379 -18.49 -4.91 -26.97
CA ALA A 379 -18.49 -5.05 -25.52
C ALA A 379 -18.69 -3.70 -24.79
N THR A 380 -18.18 -2.61 -25.36
CA THR A 380 -18.35 -1.25 -24.81
C THR A 380 -19.80 -0.76 -24.90
N ASP A 381 -20.49 -1.07 -26.00
CA ASP A 381 -21.91 -0.71 -26.17
C ASP A 381 -22.81 -1.49 -25.22
N ALA A 382 -22.53 -2.78 -25.05
CA ALA A 382 -23.20 -3.63 -24.08
C ALA A 382 -22.93 -3.13 -22.65
N ALA A 383 -21.68 -2.79 -22.31
CA ALA A 383 -21.30 -2.25 -21.01
C ALA A 383 -22.07 -0.99 -20.63
N ARG A 384 -22.16 -0.03 -21.56
CA ARG A 384 -22.94 1.20 -21.37
C ARG A 384 -24.42 0.93 -21.18
N THR A 385 -24.97 -0.05 -21.89
CA THR A 385 -26.39 -0.41 -21.79
C THR A 385 -26.71 -1.14 -20.50
N LEU A 386 -25.82 -2.02 -20.04
CA LEU A 386 -25.99 -2.84 -18.85
C LEU A 386 -25.59 -2.11 -17.56
N GLY A 387 -24.69 -1.13 -17.64
CA GLY A 387 -24.14 -0.41 -16.49
C GLY A 387 -23.03 -1.19 -15.77
N ILE A 388 -22.28 -2.02 -16.51
CA ILE A 388 -21.23 -2.91 -15.97
C ILE A 388 -19.89 -2.66 -16.68
N ALA A 389 -18.81 -3.24 -16.16
CA ALA A 389 -17.49 -3.11 -16.79
C ALA A 389 -17.45 -3.78 -18.18
N PRO A 390 -16.71 -3.22 -19.17
CA PRO A 390 -16.58 -3.79 -20.53
C PRO A 390 -16.12 -5.24 -20.58
N ALA A 391 -15.22 -5.65 -19.67
CA ALA A 391 -14.80 -7.03 -19.55
C ALA A 391 -15.96 -7.97 -19.19
N MET A 392 -16.83 -7.56 -18.26
CA MET A 392 -17.99 -8.36 -17.85
C MET A 392 -19.06 -8.39 -18.94
N ALA A 393 -19.27 -7.26 -19.62
CA ALA A 393 -20.18 -7.20 -20.76
C ALA A 393 -19.75 -8.16 -21.89
N LYS A 394 -18.44 -8.28 -22.14
CA LYS A 394 -17.89 -9.26 -23.09
C LYS A 394 -18.23 -10.70 -22.68
N GLU A 395 -18.07 -11.06 -21.42
CA GLU A 395 -18.42 -12.41 -20.92
C GLU A 395 -19.91 -12.72 -21.09
N HIS A 396 -20.79 -11.74 -20.84
CA HIS A 396 -22.23 -11.91 -21.08
C HIS A 396 -22.58 -12.04 -22.57
N LEU A 397 -21.89 -11.34 -23.46
CA LEU A 397 -22.06 -11.49 -24.91
C LEU A 397 -21.61 -12.88 -25.39
N LEU A 398 -20.48 -13.36 -24.89
CA LEU A 398 -19.99 -14.72 -25.17
C LEU A 398 -20.96 -15.80 -24.63
N ALA A 399 -21.52 -15.60 -23.44
CA ALA A 399 -22.53 -16.50 -22.88
C ALA A 399 -23.86 -16.46 -23.67
N ALA A 400 -24.22 -15.31 -24.22
CA ALA A 400 -25.40 -15.21 -25.10
C ALA A 400 -25.16 -15.90 -26.45
N GLU A 401 -23.94 -15.86 -26.96
CA GLU A 401 -23.52 -16.59 -28.14
C GLU A 401 -23.49 -18.11 -27.91
N SER A 402 -22.97 -18.60 -26.77
CA SER A 402 -22.95 -20.05 -26.49
C SER A 402 -24.36 -20.65 -26.41
N LYS A 403 -25.36 -19.83 -26.03
CA LYS A 403 -26.80 -20.17 -26.11
C LYS A 403 -27.41 -20.03 -27.51
N GLY A 404 -26.63 -19.60 -28.50
CA GLY A 404 -27.03 -19.42 -29.88
C GLY A 404 -27.84 -18.15 -30.16
N PHE A 405 -27.92 -17.18 -29.23
CA PHE A 405 -28.69 -15.95 -29.47
C PHE A 405 -27.95 -14.92 -30.32
N LEU A 406 -26.63 -14.92 -30.22
CA LEU A 406 -25.76 -14.01 -30.96
C LEU A 406 -24.80 -14.80 -31.84
N CYS A 407 -24.29 -14.14 -32.86
CA CYS A 407 -23.15 -14.59 -33.64
C CYS A 407 -22.04 -13.54 -33.56
N ARG A 408 -20.78 -14.01 -33.50
CA ARG A 408 -19.61 -13.13 -33.48
C ARG A 408 -19.10 -12.86 -34.89
N ASP A 409 -18.65 -11.63 -35.12
CA ASP A 409 -17.85 -11.23 -36.26
C ASP A 409 -16.50 -10.72 -35.75
N VAL A 410 -15.42 -11.30 -36.28
CA VAL A 410 -14.04 -10.94 -35.94
C VAL A 410 -13.37 -10.48 -37.23
N SER A 411 -13.31 -9.18 -37.41
CA SER A 411 -12.70 -8.54 -38.57
C SER A 411 -11.59 -7.58 -38.13
N PRO A 412 -10.73 -7.11 -39.06
CA PRO A 412 -9.78 -6.03 -38.77
C PRO A 412 -10.46 -4.76 -38.24
N ASP A 413 -11.72 -4.55 -38.62
CA ASP A 413 -12.54 -3.42 -38.19
C ASP A 413 -13.08 -3.56 -36.77
N GLY A 414 -13.01 -4.77 -36.19
CA GLY A 414 -13.22 -5.01 -34.77
C GLY A 414 -13.90 -6.33 -34.41
N PHE A 415 -14.13 -6.49 -33.11
CA PHE A 415 -14.83 -7.64 -32.53
C PHE A 415 -16.26 -7.25 -32.15
N ARG A 416 -17.23 -7.77 -32.89
CA ARG A 416 -18.64 -7.36 -32.80
C ARG A 416 -19.57 -8.58 -32.70
N PHE A 417 -20.71 -8.37 -32.06
CA PHE A 417 -21.77 -9.37 -31.94
C PHE A 417 -23.02 -8.91 -32.68
N TYR A 418 -23.64 -9.82 -33.40
CA TYR A 418 -24.89 -9.61 -34.13
C TYR A 418 -25.96 -10.58 -33.64
N ILE A 419 -27.22 -10.27 -33.92
CA ILE A 419 -28.31 -11.20 -33.64
C ILE A 419 -28.15 -12.42 -34.55
N ASN A 420 -28.34 -13.61 -33.99
CA ASN A 420 -28.20 -14.83 -34.76
C ASN A 420 -29.40 -15.03 -35.70
N ILE A 421 -29.26 -14.55 -36.94
CA ILE A 421 -30.26 -14.73 -38.00
C ILE A 421 -30.22 -16.12 -38.64
N PHE A 422 -29.16 -16.90 -38.43
CA PHE A 422 -28.99 -18.19 -39.09
C PHE A 422 -30.02 -19.23 -38.66
N GLN A 423 -30.67 -19.03 -37.51
CA GLN A 423 -31.77 -19.88 -37.05
C GLN A 423 -33.06 -19.70 -37.88
N ASP A 424 -33.25 -18.53 -38.50
CA ASP A 424 -34.46 -18.22 -39.27
C ASP A 424 -34.36 -18.67 -40.75
N ILE A 425 -33.14 -18.92 -41.24
CA ILE A 425 -32.83 -19.30 -42.63
C ILE A 425 -33.19 -20.76 -42.86
N ASP A 426 -33.93 -21.05 -43.93
CA ASP A 426 -34.20 -22.43 -44.35
C ASP A 426 -32.95 -23.03 -45.01
N PRO A 427 -32.40 -24.14 -44.50
CA PRO A 427 -31.24 -24.79 -45.09
C PRO A 427 -31.50 -25.33 -46.52
N ASN A 428 -32.75 -25.55 -46.91
CA ASN A 428 -33.12 -26.03 -48.24
C ASN A 428 -33.42 -24.89 -49.22
N ASP A 429 -33.62 -23.66 -48.74
CA ASP A 429 -33.85 -22.47 -49.57
C ASP A 429 -33.26 -21.22 -48.91
N ALA A 430 -31.98 -20.99 -49.17
CA ALA A 430 -31.23 -19.85 -48.64
C ALA A 430 -31.71 -18.48 -49.17
N TYR A 431 -32.55 -18.46 -50.21
CA TYR A 431 -33.08 -17.23 -50.80
C TYR A 431 -34.50 -16.90 -50.32
N LEU A 432 -35.14 -17.82 -49.58
CA LEU A 432 -36.47 -17.60 -49.02
C LEU A 432 -36.39 -16.66 -47.81
N VAL A 433 -36.76 -15.40 -48.05
CA VAL A 433 -37.00 -14.42 -46.97
C VAL A 433 -38.44 -14.59 -46.49
N LYS A 434 -38.63 -15.16 -45.30
CA LYS A 434 -39.94 -15.15 -44.64
C LYS A 434 -40.35 -13.70 -44.34
N GLU A 435 -41.60 -13.32 -44.60
CA GLU A 435 -42.11 -11.95 -44.36
C GLU A 435 -42.27 -11.59 -42.87
N TYR A 436 -41.84 -12.49 -41.98
CA TYR A 436 -41.91 -12.38 -40.54
C TYR A 436 -40.63 -12.96 -39.92
N GLY A 437 -40.25 -12.48 -38.75
CA GLY A 437 -39.08 -12.97 -38.00
C GLY A 437 -37.91 -11.99 -37.93
N ILE A 438 -36.80 -12.45 -37.37
CA ILE A 438 -35.62 -11.62 -37.12
C ILE A 438 -34.90 -11.34 -38.44
N TYR A 439 -34.92 -12.29 -39.38
CA TYR A 439 -34.31 -12.14 -40.70
C TYR A 439 -34.95 -11.02 -41.54
N ASP A 440 -36.29 -10.94 -41.62
CA ASP A 440 -36.98 -9.83 -42.30
C ASP A 440 -36.71 -8.48 -41.62
N THR A 441 -36.74 -8.45 -40.28
CA THR A 441 -36.43 -7.23 -39.51
C THR A 441 -35.02 -6.74 -39.80
N TRP A 442 -34.06 -7.66 -39.90
CA TRP A 442 -32.68 -7.35 -40.26
C TRP A 442 -32.58 -6.84 -41.70
N ILE A 443 -33.27 -7.46 -42.67
CA ILE A 443 -33.28 -7.01 -44.08
C ILE A 443 -33.81 -5.59 -44.21
N ARG A 444 -34.95 -5.28 -43.56
CA ARG A 444 -35.53 -3.92 -43.57
C ARG A 444 -34.61 -2.89 -42.94
N ALA A 445 -33.85 -3.27 -41.93
CA ALA A 445 -32.83 -2.41 -41.35
C ALA A 445 -31.64 -2.24 -42.32
N ALA A 446 -31.02 -3.33 -42.75
CA ALA A 446 -29.77 -3.36 -43.51
C ALA A 446 -29.90 -2.81 -44.94
N ILE A 447 -31.05 -2.98 -45.58
CA ILE A 447 -31.35 -2.54 -46.94
C ILE A 447 -32.47 -1.49 -46.87
N PRO A 448 -32.14 -0.20 -46.67
CA PRO A 448 -33.14 0.86 -46.51
C PRO A 448 -33.96 1.16 -47.78
N SER A 449 -33.80 0.40 -48.86
CA SER A 449 -34.41 0.64 -50.17
C SER A 449 -35.27 -0.53 -50.66
N ARG A 450 -36.25 -0.94 -49.86
CA ARG A 450 -37.35 -1.80 -50.30
C ARG A 450 -38.69 -1.17 -49.98
#